data_AF-A0AAW7WKF5-F1
#
_entry.id   AF-A0AAW7WKF5-F1
#
_cell.length_a   1.000
_cell.length_b   1.000
_cell.length_c   1.000
_cell.angle_alpha   90.00
_cell.angle_beta   90.00
_cell.angle_gamma   90.00
#
_symmetry.space_group_name_H-M   'P 1'
#
loop_
_entity.id
_entity.type
_entity.pdbx_description
1 polymer ?
#
loop_
_entity_poly.entity_id
_entity_poly.type
_entity_poly.pdbx_seq_one_letter_code
_entity_poly.pdbx_strand_id
1 'polypeptide(L)'
;MSEISNHTTDNSRYLIREAIRKIALGRSMERISMAPGGMSGVGTARMVHGYVAKIHDDPSDEEFAEYGGTVDVGEYPDETASAEPVIHKGVLLTAATENGNGFLLVPTLFSDVTIFMDAATRYAYVVNFSHVDIIRMNAHKETTIGVTETEALDADSDSSPDYDELEPTGNEAHTTYSAKGITARVKNDGGKESSVMQEAERITHTVDKSEVMQTTDKVVQKVNSTTIAVADNKVTLGDEQATEPLVLGNELAQLMLDFLTECSKIMTPTLMGTMQPLNFPNFLPLTSRIQKFLSKTSYTK
;
A
#
# COMPACT_ATOMS: atom_id res chain seq x y z
N MET A 1 -45.61 -56.64 -58.73
CA MET A 1 -44.20 -57.07 -58.56
C MET A 1 -43.37 -56.19 -59.48
N SER A 2 -42.49 -55.29 -59.08
CA SER A 2 -42.04 -54.79 -57.77
C SER A 2 -41.26 -53.50 -58.06
N GLU A 3 -41.79 -52.34 -57.72
CA GLU A 3 -41.01 -51.10 -57.66
C GLU A 3 -40.19 -51.13 -56.37
N ILE A 4 -38.95 -51.61 -56.47
CA ILE A 4 -37.94 -51.48 -55.42
C ILE A 4 -36.62 -51.22 -56.13
N SER A 5 -36.08 -49.99 -56.04
CA SER A 5 -34.62 -49.75 -55.92
C SER A 5 -34.13 -48.29 -56.00
N ASN A 6 -34.96 -47.25 -55.94
CA ASN A 6 -34.42 -45.87 -55.97
C ASN A 6 -34.26 -45.15 -54.61
N HIS A 7 -34.66 -45.76 -53.49
CA HIS A 7 -34.53 -45.13 -52.17
C HIS A 7 -33.17 -45.33 -51.47
N THR A 8 -32.31 -46.21 -51.98
CA THR A 8 -31.06 -46.59 -51.30
C THR A 8 -29.87 -45.68 -51.68
N THR A 9 -29.91 -45.09 -52.87
CA THR A 9 -28.81 -44.30 -53.45
C THR A 9 -28.73 -42.88 -52.89
N ASP A 10 -29.85 -42.31 -52.43
CA ASP A 10 -29.90 -40.96 -51.87
C ASP A 10 -29.44 -40.93 -50.40
N ASN A 11 -29.86 -41.93 -49.62
CA ASN A 11 -29.42 -42.10 -48.22
C ASN A 11 -27.91 -42.33 -48.09
N SER A 12 -27.31 -43.08 -49.02
CA SER A 12 -25.87 -43.34 -49.01
C SER A 12 -25.05 -42.08 -49.34
N ARG A 13 -25.52 -41.24 -50.26
CA ARG A 13 -24.90 -39.94 -50.55
C ARG A 13 -25.03 -38.95 -49.39
N TYR A 14 -26.17 -38.95 -48.70
CA TYR A 14 -26.39 -38.15 -47.50
C TYR A 14 -25.45 -38.59 -46.36
N LEU A 15 -25.34 -39.89 -46.11
CA LEU A 15 -24.44 -40.45 -45.09
C LEU A 15 -22.97 -40.16 -45.38
N ILE A 16 -22.54 -40.26 -46.64
CA ILE A 16 -21.16 -39.95 -47.04
C ILE A 16 -20.87 -38.45 -46.88
N ARG A 17 -21.83 -37.57 -47.25
CA ARG A 17 -21.69 -36.12 -47.06
C ARG A 17 -21.59 -35.75 -45.59
N GLU A 18 -22.42 -36.34 -44.73
CA GLU A 18 -22.39 -36.11 -43.29
C GLU A 18 -21.12 -36.67 -42.63
N ALA A 19 -20.62 -37.83 -43.09
CA ALA A 19 -19.35 -38.39 -42.62
C ALA A 19 -18.16 -37.49 -42.99
N ILE A 20 -18.10 -36.99 -44.23
CA ILE A 20 -17.06 -36.05 -44.68
C ILE A 20 -17.15 -34.73 -43.91
N ARG A 21 -18.37 -34.23 -43.67
CA ARG A 21 -18.61 -33.03 -42.86
C ARG A 21 -18.15 -33.20 -41.41
N LYS A 22 -18.40 -34.36 -40.79
CA LYS A 22 -17.91 -34.71 -39.44
C LYS A 22 -16.39 -34.87 -39.35
N ILE A 23 -15.76 -35.37 -40.42
CA ILE A 23 -14.29 -35.50 -40.48
C ILE A 23 -13.64 -34.12 -40.68
N ALA A 24 -14.18 -33.28 -41.57
CA ALA A 24 -13.64 -31.96 -41.87
C ALA A 24 -13.81 -30.96 -40.72
N LEU A 25 -14.90 -31.06 -39.95
CA LEU A 25 -15.18 -30.18 -38.80
C LEU A 25 -14.65 -30.74 -37.47
N GLY A 26 -14.00 -31.91 -37.49
CA GLY A 26 -13.61 -32.64 -36.28
C GLY A 26 -14.79 -32.91 -35.35
N ARG A 27 -14.53 -33.36 -34.13
CA ARG A 27 -15.52 -33.63 -33.07
C ARG A 27 -16.31 -32.39 -32.59
N SER A 28 -16.42 -31.34 -33.40
CA SER A 28 -17.10 -30.07 -33.13
C SER A 28 -18.60 -30.13 -33.48
N MET A 29 -19.03 -30.86 -34.53
CA MET A 29 -20.46 -30.89 -34.89
C MET A 29 -21.35 -31.60 -33.86
N GLU A 30 -20.86 -32.62 -33.18
CA GLU A 30 -21.59 -33.31 -32.09
C GLU A 30 -21.75 -32.42 -30.85
N ARG A 31 -21.07 -31.27 -30.82
CA ARG A 31 -21.15 -30.31 -29.72
C ARG A 31 -22.24 -29.25 -29.95
N ILE A 32 -22.47 -28.83 -31.19
CA ILE A 32 -23.28 -27.63 -31.48
C ILE A 32 -24.78 -27.79 -31.14
N SER A 33 -25.31 -29.02 -31.06
CA SER A 33 -26.76 -29.26 -31.03
C SER A 33 -27.35 -29.76 -29.70
N MET A 34 -26.68 -29.62 -28.55
CA MET A 34 -27.20 -30.15 -27.27
C MET A 34 -27.45 -29.13 -26.14
N ALA A 35 -27.36 -27.81 -26.37
CA ALA A 35 -27.76 -26.84 -25.34
C ALA A 35 -28.39 -25.58 -25.98
N PRO A 36 -29.62 -25.19 -25.61
CA PRO A 36 -30.24 -23.93 -26.07
C PRO A 36 -29.46 -22.66 -25.72
N GLY A 37 -28.39 -22.76 -24.92
CA GLY A 37 -27.51 -21.65 -24.50
C GLY A 37 -26.04 -21.81 -24.87
N GLY A 38 -25.68 -22.61 -25.88
CA GLY A 38 -24.29 -22.67 -26.39
C GLY A 38 -23.28 -23.36 -25.47
N MET A 39 -23.73 -24.19 -24.53
CA MET A 39 -22.86 -24.94 -23.62
C MET A 39 -22.54 -26.30 -24.23
N SER A 40 -21.39 -26.42 -24.89
CA SER A 40 -20.94 -27.74 -25.37
C SER A 40 -19.44 -27.98 -25.22
N GLY A 41 -19.07 -28.09 -23.95
CA GLY A 41 -18.06 -29.01 -23.45
C GLY A 41 -18.59 -29.52 -22.11
N VAL A 42 -18.61 -30.84 -21.90
CA VAL A 42 -19.00 -31.42 -20.62
C VAL A 42 -18.06 -30.87 -19.55
N GLY A 43 -18.58 -30.01 -18.66
CA GLY A 43 -17.85 -29.42 -17.53
C GLY A 43 -17.00 -28.17 -17.83
N THR A 44 -17.10 -27.54 -19.02
CA THR A 44 -16.30 -26.35 -19.34
C THR A 44 -17.09 -25.08 -19.15
N ALA A 45 -16.62 -24.20 -18.28
CA ALA A 45 -17.12 -22.85 -18.13
C ALA A 45 -16.97 -22.01 -19.41
N ARG A 46 -17.87 -21.02 -19.59
CA ARG A 46 -17.85 -20.10 -20.74
C ARG A 46 -17.08 -18.84 -20.37
N MET A 47 -16.11 -18.45 -21.20
CA MET A 47 -15.50 -17.13 -21.15
C MET A 47 -16.23 -16.19 -22.11
N VAL A 48 -16.61 -15.01 -21.64
CA VAL A 48 -17.26 -13.97 -22.45
C VAL A 48 -16.46 -12.69 -22.34
N HIS A 49 -16.19 -12.06 -23.47
CA HIS A 49 -15.59 -10.73 -23.55
C HIS A 49 -16.70 -9.70 -23.77
N GLY A 50 -16.64 -8.61 -23.00
CA GLY A 50 -17.69 -7.61 -23.00
C GLY A 50 -17.26 -6.33 -22.32
N TYR A 51 -18.23 -5.53 -21.91
CA TYR A 51 -18.02 -4.28 -21.20
C TYR A 51 -18.97 -4.17 -20.00
N VAL A 52 -18.58 -3.41 -18.97
CA VAL A 52 -19.49 -3.11 -17.84
C VAL A 52 -20.62 -2.20 -18.30
N ALA A 53 -21.86 -2.71 -18.24
CA ALA A 53 -23.07 -2.01 -18.65
C ALA A 53 -23.77 -1.30 -17.48
N LYS A 54 -23.68 -1.85 -16.26
CA LYS A 54 -24.25 -1.28 -15.04
C LYS A 54 -23.45 -1.75 -13.82
N ILE A 55 -23.37 -0.90 -12.79
CA ILE A 55 -22.83 -1.24 -11.48
C ILE A 55 -23.98 -1.14 -10.48
N HIS A 56 -24.18 -2.17 -9.67
CA HIS A 56 -25.26 -2.22 -8.67
C HIS A 56 -24.74 -1.81 -7.29
N ASP A 57 -24.45 -0.52 -7.11
CA ASP A 57 -23.85 0.05 -5.90
C ASP A 57 -24.77 0.99 -5.10
N ASP A 58 -25.92 1.41 -5.65
CA ASP A 58 -26.92 2.23 -4.97
C ASP A 58 -28.00 1.37 -4.28
N PRO A 59 -28.09 1.36 -2.93
CA PRO A 59 -29.14 0.65 -2.19
C PRO A 59 -30.57 1.09 -2.50
N SER A 60 -30.74 2.23 -3.17
CA SER A 60 -32.03 2.79 -3.57
C SER A 60 -32.54 2.24 -4.91
N ASP A 61 -31.70 1.54 -5.68
CA ASP A 61 -32.10 0.90 -6.94
C ASP A 61 -33.02 -0.30 -6.68
N GLU A 62 -34.10 -0.42 -7.46
CA GLU A 62 -35.04 -1.53 -7.38
C GLU A 62 -34.36 -2.89 -7.59
N GLU A 63 -33.31 -2.93 -8.41
CA GLU A 63 -32.53 -4.13 -8.71
C GLU A 63 -31.47 -4.45 -7.63
N PHE A 64 -31.18 -3.53 -6.69
CA PHE A 64 -30.14 -3.71 -5.67
C PHE A 64 -30.42 -4.88 -4.73
N ALA A 65 -31.69 -5.14 -4.42
CA ALA A 65 -32.07 -6.26 -3.54
C ALA A 65 -31.65 -7.63 -4.10
N GLU A 66 -31.53 -7.74 -5.43
CA GLU A 66 -31.14 -8.99 -6.12
C GLU A 66 -29.67 -8.97 -6.57
N TYR A 67 -29.17 -7.82 -7.03
CA TYR A 67 -27.86 -7.69 -7.67
C TYR A 67 -26.87 -6.77 -6.95
N GLY A 68 -27.18 -6.28 -5.75
CA GLY A 68 -26.31 -5.40 -4.99
C GLY A 68 -24.88 -5.95 -4.84
N GLY A 69 -23.87 -5.13 -5.17
CA GLY A 69 -22.47 -5.52 -5.13
C GLY A 69 -21.96 -6.28 -6.36
N THR A 70 -22.75 -6.34 -7.44
CA THR A 70 -22.39 -6.98 -8.72
C THR A 70 -22.38 -5.98 -9.87
N VAL A 71 -22.00 -6.45 -11.06
CA VAL A 71 -22.05 -5.66 -12.30
C VAL A 71 -22.84 -6.38 -13.39
N ASP A 72 -23.47 -5.63 -14.27
CA ASP A 72 -24.02 -6.19 -15.51
C ASP A 72 -22.97 -6.06 -16.62
N VAL A 73 -22.83 -7.12 -17.43
CA VAL A 73 -21.84 -7.18 -18.52
C VAL A 73 -22.54 -7.36 -19.85
N GLY A 74 -22.32 -6.42 -20.76
CA GLY A 74 -22.75 -6.54 -22.16
C GLY A 74 -21.70 -7.32 -22.96
N GLU A 75 -22.08 -8.44 -23.56
CA GLU A 75 -21.24 -9.19 -24.49
C GLU A 75 -21.01 -8.37 -25.77
N TYR A 76 -19.76 -8.32 -26.23
CA TYR A 76 -19.47 -7.75 -27.54
C TYR A 76 -20.13 -8.62 -28.61
N PRO A 77 -20.96 -8.03 -29.50
CA PRO A 77 -21.64 -8.82 -30.52
C PRO A 77 -20.61 -9.45 -31.46
N ASP A 78 -20.70 -10.77 -31.63
CA ASP A 78 -20.02 -11.45 -32.74
C ASP A 78 -20.68 -10.95 -34.04
N GLU A 79 -19.88 -10.54 -35.02
CA GLU A 79 -20.32 -10.00 -36.32
C GLU A 79 -21.32 -10.91 -37.05
N THR A 80 -21.45 -12.16 -36.61
CA THR A 80 -22.35 -13.19 -37.17
C THR A 80 -23.60 -13.51 -36.36
N ALA A 81 -23.79 -12.97 -35.15
CA ALA A 81 -24.88 -13.36 -34.24
C ALA A 81 -25.58 -12.16 -33.56
N SER A 82 -26.86 -11.95 -33.91
CA SER A 82 -27.83 -11.00 -33.31
C SER A 82 -27.43 -9.51 -33.32
N ALA A 83 -28.39 -8.63 -33.64
CA ALA A 83 -28.17 -7.18 -33.62
C ALA A 83 -28.20 -6.57 -32.19
N GLU A 84 -28.67 -7.33 -31.20
CA GLU A 84 -28.80 -6.86 -29.82
C GLU A 84 -27.72 -7.50 -28.92
N PRO A 85 -26.97 -6.71 -28.14
CA PRO A 85 -25.96 -7.21 -27.22
C PRO A 85 -26.61 -8.00 -26.08
N VAL A 86 -26.05 -9.16 -25.77
CA VAL A 86 -26.50 -9.99 -24.64
C VAL A 86 -26.02 -9.34 -23.34
N ILE A 87 -26.95 -9.01 -22.43
CA ILE A 87 -26.62 -8.49 -21.11
C ILE A 87 -26.64 -9.64 -20.10
N HIS A 88 -25.48 -9.89 -19.49
CA HIS A 88 -25.33 -10.78 -18.35
C HIS A 88 -25.54 -9.98 -17.07
N LYS A 89 -26.67 -10.20 -16.40
CA LYS A 89 -26.98 -9.53 -15.14
C LYS A 89 -26.32 -10.22 -13.94
N GLY A 90 -25.99 -9.43 -12.92
CA GLY A 90 -25.59 -9.98 -11.62
C GLY A 90 -24.22 -10.65 -11.61
N VAL A 91 -23.27 -10.20 -12.45
CA VAL A 91 -21.93 -10.77 -12.53
C VAL A 91 -21.14 -10.41 -11.28
N LEU A 92 -20.69 -11.44 -10.55
CA LEU A 92 -19.94 -11.30 -9.33
C LEU A 92 -18.54 -10.75 -9.60
N LEU A 93 -18.08 -9.82 -8.76
CA LEU A 93 -16.74 -9.25 -8.88
C LEU A 93 -15.64 -10.21 -8.45
N THR A 94 -15.96 -11.15 -7.56
CA THR A 94 -15.08 -12.27 -7.15
C THR A 94 -15.92 -13.52 -6.85
N ALA A 95 -15.28 -14.65 -6.55
CA ALA A 95 -15.96 -15.92 -6.28
C ALA A 95 -16.92 -15.92 -5.07
N ALA A 96 -16.91 -14.87 -4.23
CA ALA A 96 -17.81 -14.72 -3.10
C ALA A 96 -18.94 -13.72 -3.40
N THR A 97 -20.15 -14.04 -2.89
CA THR A 97 -21.39 -13.29 -3.09
C THR A 97 -21.44 -11.95 -2.33
N GLU A 98 -20.61 -11.77 -1.30
CA GLU A 98 -20.52 -10.55 -0.50
C GLU A 98 -19.05 -10.17 -0.27
N ASN A 99 -18.51 -9.23 -1.05
CA ASN A 99 -17.09 -8.87 -1.01
C ASN A 99 -16.78 -7.55 -0.29
N GLY A 100 -17.75 -6.96 0.40
CA GLY A 100 -17.59 -5.65 1.04
C GLY A 100 -16.42 -5.59 2.04
N ASN A 101 -16.05 -6.73 2.63
CA ASN A 101 -15.09 -6.84 3.73
C ASN A 101 -13.80 -7.62 3.38
N GLY A 102 -13.52 -7.92 2.11
CA GLY A 102 -12.37 -8.74 1.70
C GLY A 102 -11.48 -8.09 0.63
N PHE A 103 -11.10 -8.87 -0.37
CA PHE A 103 -10.46 -8.38 -1.59
C PHE A 103 -11.54 -7.97 -2.59
N LEU A 104 -11.52 -6.71 -3.04
CA LEU A 104 -12.53 -6.17 -3.92
C LEU A 104 -11.88 -5.31 -5.00
N LEU A 105 -12.16 -5.67 -6.25
CA LEU A 105 -11.84 -4.89 -7.44
C LEU A 105 -13.17 -4.58 -8.13
N VAL A 106 -13.54 -3.30 -8.19
CA VAL A 106 -14.75 -2.85 -8.89
C VAL A 106 -14.30 -2.23 -10.22
N PRO A 107 -14.62 -2.84 -11.38
CA PRO A 107 -14.32 -2.22 -12.66
C PRO A 107 -15.13 -0.94 -12.87
N THR A 108 -14.57 0.00 -13.62
CA THR A 108 -15.29 1.22 -14.01
C THR A 108 -16.42 0.90 -15.00
N LEU A 109 -17.47 1.71 -15.04
CA LEU A 109 -18.49 1.65 -16.10
C LEU A 109 -17.81 1.72 -17.49
N PHE A 110 -18.28 0.89 -18.43
CA PHE A 110 -17.70 0.72 -19.77
C PHE A 110 -16.26 0.17 -19.83
N SER A 111 -15.71 -0.30 -18.72
CA SER A 111 -14.45 -1.05 -18.73
C SER A 111 -14.64 -2.33 -19.54
N ASP A 112 -13.72 -2.62 -20.46
CA ASP A 112 -13.62 -3.94 -21.09
C ASP A 112 -13.41 -4.99 -20.01
N VAL A 113 -14.23 -6.04 -20.01
CA VAL A 113 -14.16 -7.13 -19.05
C VAL A 113 -14.15 -8.49 -19.75
N THR A 114 -13.55 -9.45 -19.06
CA THR A 114 -13.76 -10.86 -19.36
C THR A 114 -14.47 -11.49 -18.17
N ILE A 115 -15.58 -12.18 -18.43
CA ILE A 115 -16.31 -12.91 -17.41
C ILE A 115 -16.20 -14.42 -17.65
N PHE A 116 -16.23 -15.17 -16.56
CA PHE A 116 -16.23 -16.62 -16.56
C PHE A 116 -17.53 -17.13 -15.95
N MET A 117 -18.26 -17.96 -16.69
CA MET A 117 -19.53 -18.54 -16.25
C MET A 117 -19.35 -20.00 -15.84
N ASP A 118 -19.59 -20.30 -14.57
CA ASP A 118 -19.55 -21.67 -14.07
C ASP A 118 -20.73 -22.48 -14.62
N ALA A 119 -20.43 -23.62 -15.24
CA ALA A 119 -21.43 -24.52 -15.80
C ALA A 119 -22.32 -25.19 -14.74
N ALA A 120 -21.81 -25.38 -13.51
CA ALA A 120 -22.54 -26.05 -12.44
C ALA A 120 -23.47 -25.10 -11.69
N THR A 121 -22.95 -23.93 -11.26
CA THR A 121 -23.72 -22.96 -10.46
C THR A 121 -24.43 -21.90 -11.29
N ARG A 122 -24.03 -21.71 -12.56
CA ARG A 122 -24.45 -20.61 -13.45
C ARG A 122 -24.06 -19.21 -12.97
N TYR A 123 -23.20 -19.11 -11.96
CA TYR A 123 -22.63 -17.82 -11.58
C TYR A 123 -21.63 -17.34 -12.62
N ALA A 124 -21.62 -16.04 -12.85
CA ALA A 124 -20.67 -15.35 -13.69
C ALA A 124 -19.73 -14.52 -12.80
N TYR A 125 -18.44 -14.55 -13.11
CA TYR A 125 -17.41 -13.84 -12.34
C TYR A 125 -16.55 -13.00 -13.27
N VAL A 126 -16.28 -11.74 -12.89
CA VAL A 126 -15.28 -10.93 -13.59
C VAL A 126 -13.89 -11.49 -13.30
N VAL A 127 -13.11 -11.79 -14.35
CA VAL A 127 -11.74 -12.32 -14.23
C VAL A 127 -10.67 -11.36 -14.73
N ASN A 128 -11.02 -10.50 -15.70
CA ASN A 128 -10.14 -9.44 -16.21
C ASN A 128 -10.95 -8.19 -16.46
N PHE A 129 -10.30 -7.03 -16.32
CA PHE A 129 -10.88 -5.75 -16.67
C PHE A 129 -9.78 -4.75 -17.11
N SER A 130 -10.13 -3.80 -17.96
CA SER A 130 -9.19 -2.78 -18.45
C SER A 130 -8.96 -1.64 -17.46
N HIS A 131 -10.00 -1.24 -16.75
CA HIS A 131 -10.00 -0.14 -15.79
C HIS A 131 -10.72 -0.54 -14.51
N VAL A 132 -10.17 -0.09 -13.37
CA VAL A 132 -10.68 -0.32 -12.03
C VAL A 132 -10.96 1.01 -11.35
N ASP A 133 -12.11 1.12 -10.71
CA ASP A 133 -12.52 2.30 -9.94
C ASP A 133 -12.11 2.15 -8.47
N ILE A 134 -12.40 0.99 -7.88
CA ILE A 134 -12.09 0.70 -6.47
C ILE A 134 -11.15 -0.51 -6.37
N ILE A 135 -10.03 -0.32 -5.68
CA ILE A 135 -9.17 -1.40 -5.17
C ILE A 135 -9.25 -1.39 -3.65
N ARG A 136 -9.67 -2.51 -3.05
CA ARG A 136 -9.73 -2.68 -1.60
C ARG A 136 -9.14 -4.03 -1.20
N MET A 137 -8.30 -3.98 -0.16
CA MET A 137 -7.63 -5.15 0.41
C MET A 137 -7.85 -5.14 1.92
N ASN A 138 -8.83 -5.92 2.39
CA ASN A 138 -9.09 -6.11 3.81
C ASN A 138 -8.69 -7.52 4.23
N ALA A 139 -7.58 -7.64 4.97
CA ALA A 139 -7.09 -8.90 5.52
C ALA A 139 -7.39 -8.99 7.02
N HIS A 140 -7.62 -10.21 7.51
CA HIS A 140 -7.92 -10.43 8.93
C HIS A 140 -6.71 -10.21 9.86
N LYS A 141 -5.49 -10.49 9.36
CA LYS A 141 -4.26 -10.47 10.17
C LYS A 141 -3.31 -9.35 9.74
N GLU A 142 -2.86 -9.40 8.49
CA GLU A 142 -1.84 -8.50 7.95
C GLU A 142 -1.99 -8.38 6.43
N THR A 143 -1.54 -7.25 5.88
CA THR A 143 -1.35 -7.04 4.44
C THR A 143 0.05 -6.51 4.22
N THR A 144 0.82 -7.14 3.34
CA THR A 144 2.16 -6.66 2.95
C THR A 144 2.15 -6.32 1.47
N ILE A 145 2.57 -5.10 1.14
CA ILE A 145 2.72 -4.61 -0.23
C ILE A 145 4.16 -4.18 -0.40
N GLY A 146 4.84 -4.66 -1.43
CA GLY A 146 6.24 -4.34 -1.65
C GLY A 146 6.82 -4.91 -2.93
N VAL A 147 8.12 -4.71 -3.07
CA VAL A 147 8.95 -5.22 -4.16
C VAL A 147 10.19 -5.86 -3.58
N THR A 148 10.55 -7.01 -4.13
CA THR A 148 11.85 -7.66 -3.95
C THR A 148 12.51 -7.70 -5.32
N GLU A 149 13.68 -7.08 -5.46
CA GLU A 149 14.44 -7.19 -6.69
C GLU A 149 15.12 -8.56 -6.73
N THR A 150 14.96 -9.24 -7.86
CA THR A 150 15.58 -10.53 -8.15
C THR A 150 16.59 -10.39 -9.27
N GLU A 151 17.48 -11.37 -9.38
CA GLU A 151 18.37 -11.50 -10.53
C GLU A 151 17.58 -11.56 -11.84
N ALA A 152 18.21 -11.15 -12.94
CA ALA A 152 17.57 -11.17 -14.25
C ALA A 152 17.35 -12.62 -14.73
N LEU A 153 16.17 -12.89 -15.29
CA LEU A 153 15.89 -14.15 -15.96
C LEU A 153 16.81 -14.31 -17.18
N ASP A 154 17.50 -15.45 -17.28
CA ASP A 154 18.25 -15.82 -18.47
C ASP A 154 17.31 -16.48 -19.49
N ALA A 155 16.72 -15.66 -20.36
CA ALA A 155 15.75 -16.13 -21.36
C ALA A 155 16.36 -17.05 -22.43
N ASP A 156 17.69 -17.12 -22.53
CA ASP A 156 18.39 -17.96 -23.50
C ASP A 156 18.76 -19.34 -22.93
N SER A 157 18.49 -19.58 -21.64
CA SER A 157 18.80 -20.84 -20.95
C SER A 157 17.55 -21.62 -20.60
N ASP A 158 17.41 -22.81 -21.19
CA ASP A 158 16.35 -23.78 -20.85
C ASP A 158 16.45 -24.31 -19.40
N SER A 159 17.54 -24.00 -18.70
CA SER A 159 17.77 -24.37 -17.29
C SER A 159 17.67 -23.16 -16.34
N SER A 160 17.24 -22.00 -16.83
CA SER A 160 16.97 -20.85 -15.97
C SER A 160 15.86 -21.19 -14.98
N PRO A 161 15.99 -20.80 -13.69
CA PRO A 161 14.89 -20.88 -12.74
C PRO A 161 13.71 -20.03 -13.21
N ASP A 162 12.50 -20.39 -12.76
CA ASP A 162 11.30 -19.58 -12.98
C ASP A 162 11.35 -18.31 -12.12
N TYR A 163 10.49 -17.33 -12.40
CA TYR A 163 10.50 -16.01 -11.76
C TYR A 163 10.35 -16.06 -10.23
N ASP A 164 9.61 -17.04 -9.69
CA ASP A 164 9.43 -17.23 -8.25
C ASP A 164 10.63 -17.90 -7.57
N GLU A 165 11.54 -18.47 -8.37
CA GLU A 165 12.78 -19.11 -7.92
C GLU A 165 14.03 -18.25 -8.16
N LEU A 166 13.89 -17.04 -8.73
CA LEU A 166 15.02 -16.13 -8.94
C LEU A 166 15.59 -15.64 -7.61
N GLU A 167 16.92 -15.68 -7.50
CA GLU A 167 17.63 -15.23 -6.31
C GLU A 167 17.42 -13.72 -6.07
N PRO A 168 17.17 -13.27 -4.83
CA PRO A 168 17.10 -11.84 -4.51
C PRO A 168 18.47 -11.15 -4.64
N THR A 169 18.49 -9.96 -5.24
CA THR A 169 19.71 -9.12 -5.30
C THR A 169 20.08 -8.54 -3.93
N GLY A 170 19.11 -8.50 -3.02
CA GLY A 170 19.19 -7.89 -1.68
C GLY A 170 18.51 -6.52 -1.59
N ASN A 171 18.11 -5.91 -2.71
CA ASN A 171 17.28 -4.71 -2.72
C ASN A 171 15.80 -5.09 -2.51
N GLU A 172 15.16 -4.52 -1.49
CA GLU A 172 13.75 -4.76 -1.20
C GLU A 172 13.09 -3.56 -0.53
N ALA A 173 11.80 -3.36 -0.79
CA ALA A 173 10.99 -2.32 -0.16
C ALA A 173 9.59 -2.84 0.12
N HIS A 174 9.17 -2.82 1.38
CA HIS A 174 7.91 -3.39 1.83
C HIS A 174 7.19 -2.47 2.82
N THR A 175 5.86 -2.42 2.74
CA THR A 175 5.01 -1.85 3.78
C THR A 175 4.05 -2.93 4.28
N THR A 176 4.09 -3.19 5.59
CA THR A 176 3.20 -4.13 6.27
C THR A 176 2.18 -3.35 7.09
N TYR A 177 0.91 -3.67 6.87
CA TYR A 177 -0.25 -3.12 7.55
C TYR A 177 -0.82 -4.18 8.49
N SER A 178 -1.09 -3.80 9.74
CA SER A 178 -1.76 -4.61 10.74
C SER A 178 -2.83 -3.79 11.46
N ALA A 179 -3.68 -4.43 12.27
CA ALA A 179 -4.64 -3.73 13.11
C ALA A 179 -3.99 -2.77 14.14
N LYS A 180 -2.69 -2.92 14.43
CA LYS A 180 -1.98 -2.13 15.44
C LYS A 180 -1.15 -0.99 14.86
N GLY A 181 -0.90 -1.00 13.56
CA GLY A 181 0.01 -0.04 12.94
C GLY A 181 0.54 -0.46 11.59
N ILE A 182 1.44 0.37 11.08
CA ILE A 182 2.05 0.30 9.76
C ILE A 182 3.57 0.29 9.94
N THR A 183 4.25 -0.61 9.23
CA THR A 183 5.72 -0.65 9.16
C THR A 183 6.16 -0.63 7.72
N ALA A 184 6.85 0.42 7.30
CA ALA A 184 7.54 0.51 6.01
C ALA A 184 9.04 0.28 6.20
N ARG A 185 9.64 -0.55 5.36
CA ARG A 185 11.05 -0.94 5.39
C ARG A 185 11.64 -0.90 3.99
N VAL A 186 12.82 -0.32 3.86
CA VAL A 186 13.61 -0.33 2.62
C VAL A 186 15.00 -0.82 2.96
N LYS A 187 15.47 -1.83 2.23
CA LYS A 187 16.79 -2.44 2.38
C LYS A 187 17.52 -2.46 1.04
N ASN A 188 18.83 -2.29 1.08
CA ASN A 188 19.69 -2.44 -0.09
C ASN A 188 20.58 -3.69 -0.04
N ASP A 189 21.16 -4.02 -1.18
CA ASP A 189 22.17 -5.08 -1.39
C ASP A 189 23.37 -4.98 -0.44
N GLY A 190 23.74 -3.78 -0.01
CA GLY A 190 24.76 -3.51 1.00
C GLY A 190 24.36 -3.83 2.45
N GLY A 191 23.16 -4.38 2.67
CA GLY A 191 22.63 -4.73 3.98
C GLY A 191 22.23 -3.54 4.85
N LYS A 192 22.16 -2.33 4.27
CA LYS A 192 21.69 -1.12 4.96
C LYS A 192 20.17 -1.04 4.85
N GLU A 193 19.57 -0.42 5.86
CA GLU A 193 18.13 -0.35 6.00
C GLU A 193 17.69 1.01 6.54
N SER A 194 16.52 1.45 6.07
CA SER A 194 15.69 2.46 6.74
C SER A 194 14.30 1.93 6.99
N SER A 195 13.68 2.36 8.08
CA SER A 195 12.30 2.00 8.40
C SER A 195 11.49 3.17 8.95
N VAL A 196 10.18 3.09 8.74
CA VAL A 196 9.18 3.98 9.34
C VAL A 196 8.11 3.11 9.97
N MET A 197 7.79 3.37 11.23
CA MET A 197 6.75 2.67 11.96
C MET A 197 5.75 3.68 12.50
N GLN A 198 4.48 3.40 12.30
CA GLN A 198 3.37 4.20 12.81
C GLN A 198 2.43 3.30 13.60
N GLU A 199 2.22 3.66 14.86
CA GLU A 199 1.25 3.09 15.79
C GLU A 199 0.27 4.18 16.21
N ALA A 200 -0.74 3.83 17.00
CA ALA A 200 -1.79 4.76 17.42
C ALA A 200 -1.26 6.03 18.13
N GLU A 201 -0.20 5.90 18.93
CA GLU A 201 0.34 6.97 19.78
C GLU A 201 1.83 7.23 19.53
N ARG A 202 2.40 6.64 18.48
CA ARG A 202 3.84 6.66 18.23
C ARG A 202 4.17 6.60 16.74
N ILE A 203 5.07 7.47 16.30
CA ILE A 203 5.68 7.41 14.97
C ILE A 203 7.19 7.35 15.16
N THR A 204 7.86 6.45 14.44
CA THR A 204 9.32 6.27 14.51
C THR A 204 9.91 6.16 13.12
N HIS A 205 10.91 6.97 12.82
CA HIS A 205 11.76 6.87 11.64
C HIS A 205 13.15 6.42 12.07
N THR A 206 13.69 5.38 11.46
CA THR A 206 15.00 4.81 11.80
C THR A 206 15.86 4.69 10.54
N VAL A 207 17.10 5.16 10.62
CA VAL A 207 18.14 4.99 9.60
C VAL A 207 19.44 4.67 10.32
N ASP A 208 19.88 3.40 10.26
CA ASP A 208 21.05 2.91 11.00
C ASP A 208 20.97 3.29 12.50
N LYS A 209 21.84 4.19 12.97
CA LYS A 209 21.90 4.65 14.38
C LYS A 209 21.15 5.96 14.65
N SER A 210 20.45 6.46 13.64
CA SER A 210 19.62 7.66 13.71
C SER A 210 18.17 7.27 13.89
N GLU A 211 17.48 7.91 14.83
CA GLU A 211 16.08 7.72 15.12
C GLU A 211 15.39 9.07 15.30
N VAL A 212 14.19 9.22 14.73
CA VAL A 212 13.24 10.29 15.07
C VAL A 212 11.98 9.63 15.58
N MET A 213 11.61 9.88 16.82
CA MET A 213 10.45 9.33 17.48
C MET A 213 9.52 10.45 17.93
N GLN A 214 8.26 10.38 17.54
CA GLN A 214 7.19 11.21 18.05
C GLN A 214 6.24 10.35 18.88
N THR A 215 5.89 10.82 20.06
CA THR A 215 4.82 10.30 20.91
C THR A 215 3.77 11.40 21.14
N THR A 216 2.77 11.12 21.97
CA THR A 216 1.70 12.07 22.31
C THR A 216 2.21 13.31 23.06
N ASP A 217 3.32 13.18 23.79
CA ASP A 217 3.85 14.15 24.73
C ASP A 217 5.22 14.74 24.32
N LYS A 218 5.95 14.09 23.40
CA LYS A 218 7.29 14.52 23.01
C LYS A 218 7.69 14.15 21.59
N VAL A 219 8.69 14.86 21.09
CA VAL A 219 9.44 14.51 19.88
C VAL A 219 10.90 14.37 20.26
N VAL A 220 11.52 13.25 19.89
CA VAL A 220 12.91 12.92 20.19
C VAL A 220 13.64 12.62 18.88
N GLN A 221 14.78 13.27 18.66
CA GLN A 221 15.72 12.92 17.61
C GLN A 221 17.02 12.44 18.26
N LYS A 222 17.45 11.23 17.91
CA LYS A 222 18.63 10.60 18.48
C LYS A 222 19.57 10.17 17.35
N VAL A 223 20.86 10.50 17.50
CA VAL A 223 21.94 9.99 16.65
C VAL A 223 23.04 9.49 17.57
N ASN A 224 23.23 8.17 17.65
CA ASN A 224 24.11 7.54 18.64
C ASN A 224 23.78 7.99 20.09
N SER A 225 24.70 8.71 20.73
CA SER A 225 24.58 9.25 22.09
C SER A 225 24.06 10.69 22.13
N THR A 226 23.86 11.34 20.98
CA THR A 226 23.37 12.71 20.91
C THR A 226 21.85 12.70 20.74
N THR A 227 21.14 13.35 21.65
CA THR A 227 19.68 13.41 21.64
C THR A 227 19.22 14.87 21.63
N ILE A 228 18.15 15.14 20.90
CA ILE A 228 17.37 16.37 20.97
C ILE A 228 15.96 15.95 21.35
N ALA A 229 15.40 16.47 22.44
CA ALA A 229 14.01 16.21 22.77
C ALA A 229 13.23 17.51 22.94
N VAL A 230 12.01 17.52 22.43
CA VAL A 230 11.03 18.57 22.62
C VAL A 230 9.87 17.94 23.38
N ALA A 231 9.54 18.51 24.54
CA ALA A 231 8.40 18.15 25.35
C ALA A 231 7.66 19.44 25.76
N ASP A 232 6.53 19.32 26.44
CA ASP A 232 5.77 20.48 26.90
C ASP A 232 6.68 21.48 27.63
N ASN A 233 6.72 22.71 27.11
CA ASN A 233 7.52 23.82 27.63
C ASN A 233 9.03 23.55 27.80
N LYS A 234 9.59 22.49 27.19
CA LYS A 234 10.99 22.08 27.39
C LYS A 234 11.64 21.60 26.10
N VAL A 235 12.86 22.09 25.81
CA VAL A 235 13.74 21.55 24.76
C VAL A 235 15.05 21.11 25.40
N THR A 236 15.48 19.88 25.16
CA THR A 236 16.77 19.34 25.63
C THR A 236 17.70 19.06 24.45
N LEU A 237 19.00 19.26 24.69
CA LEU A 237 20.10 18.92 23.78
C LEU A 237 21.11 18.11 24.60
N GLY A 238 21.35 16.84 24.28
CA GLY A 238 22.18 15.93 25.08
C GLY A 238 21.37 14.82 25.76
N ASP A 239 21.91 14.23 26.83
CA ASP A 239 21.26 13.12 27.57
C ASP A 239 19.85 13.49 28.04
N GLU A 240 18.87 12.58 27.84
CA GLU A 240 17.48 12.77 28.32
C GLU A 240 17.41 12.92 29.85
N GLN A 241 18.42 12.42 30.59
CA GLN A 241 18.54 12.56 32.05
C GLN A 241 19.17 13.89 32.49
N ALA A 242 19.54 14.78 31.56
CA ALA A 242 19.99 16.12 31.92
C ALA A 242 18.84 16.87 32.60
N THR A 243 19.02 17.17 33.89
CA THR A 243 18.05 17.86 34.74
C THR A 243 17.75 19.29 34.27
N GLU A 244 18.61 19.87 33.43
CA GLU A 244 18.43 21.21 32.88
C GLU A 244 18.42 21.21 31.34
N PRO A 245 17.53 22.00 30.70
CA PRO A 245 17.59 22.22 29.26
C PRO A 245 18.91 22.90 28.89
N LEU A 246 19.73 22.20 28.12
CA LEU A 246 21.15 22.47 27.86
C LEU A 246 21.46 23.70 27.00
N VAL A 247 20.65 24.76 27.07
CA VAL A 247 21.27 26.07 26.88
C VAL A 247 21.96 26.35 28.22
N LEU A 248 23.21 25.86 28.37
CA LEU A 248 24.14 26.12 29.48
C LEU A 248 24.31 27.63 29.81
N GLY A 249 23.56 28.52 29.15
CA GLY A 249 23.49 29.94 29.43
C GLY A 249 23.18 30.26 30.88
N ASN A 250 22.31 29.52 31.58
CA ASN A 250 22.03 29.82 33.00
C ASN A 250 23.20 29.44 33.92
N GLU A 251 23.75 28.22 33.80
CA GLU A 251 24.95 27.82 34.55
C GLU A 251 26.16 28.70 34.20
N LEU A 252 26.38 29.00 32.92
CA LEU A 252 27.44 29.90 32.48
C LEU A 252 27.23 31.31 33.02
N ALA A 253 26.00 31.83 33.00
CA ALA A 253 25.68 33.14 33.55
C ALA A 253 25.89 33.17 35.07
N GLN A 254 25.55 32.10 35.79
CA GLN A 254 25.83 31.96 37.22
C GLN A 254 27.34 31.88 37.49
N LEU A 255 28.08 31.09 36.72
CA LEU A 255 29.54 31.00 36.81
C LEU A 255 30.20 32.36 36.52
N MET A 256 29.71 33.11 35.54
CA MET A 256 30.16 34.47 35.25
C MET A 256 29.85 35.43 36.40
N LEU A 257 28.68 35.30 37.04
CA LEU A 257 28.31 36.09 38.21
C LEU A 257 29.23 35.80 39.41
N ASP A 258 29.49 34.51 39.66
CA ASP A 258 30.37 34.06 40.73
C ASP A 258 31.81 34.54 40.48
N PHE A 259 32.29 34.44 39.24
CA PHE A 259 33.60 34.96 38.84
C PHE A 259 33.73 36.47 39.09
N LEU A 260 32.74 37.27 38.67
CA LEU A 260 32.74 38.72 38.92
C LEU A 260 32.68 39.04 40.41
N THR A 261 31.96 38.23 41.18
CA THR A 261 31.89 38.33 42.64
C THR A 261 33.25 38.05 43.28
N GLU A 262 33.99 37.04 42.84
CA GLU A 262 35.36 36.79 43.32
C GLU A 262 36.32 37.91 42.89
N CYS A 263 36.21 38.42 41.66
CA CYS A 263 37.02 39.57 41.24
C CYS A 263 36.76 40.84 42.08
N SER A 264 35.53 41.02 42.60
CA SER A 264 35.20 42.15 43.50
C SER A 264 35.94 42.13 44.84
N LYS A 265 36.45 40.97 45.24
CA LYS A 265 37.18 40.80 46.51
C LYS A 265 38.67 41.14 46.37
N ILE A 266 39.17 41.30 45.15
CA ILE A 266 40.57 41.64 44.89
C ILE A 266 40.84 43.04 45.43
N MET A 267 41.91 43.21 46.20
CA MET A 267 42.40 44.51 46.64
C MET A 267 43.83 44.74 46.12
N THR A 268 44.10 45.94 45.64
CA THR A 268 45.40 46.37 45.15
C THR A 268 46.13 47.18 46.24
N PRO A 269 47.39 46.86 46.58
CA PRO A 269 48.15 47.64 47.55
C PRO A 269 48.58 48.98 46.93
N THR A 270 48.34 50.07 47.65
CA THR A 270 48.78 51.43 47.28
C THR A 270 49.58 52.06 48.43
N LEU A 271 50.27 53.17 48.14
CA LEU A 271 50.99 53.97 49.15
C LEU A 271 50.10 54.48 50.30
N MET A 272 48.76 54.52 50.12
CA MET A 272 47.79 54.97 51.13
C MET A 272 46.95 53.83 51.73
N GLY A 273 47.31 52.56 51.48
CA GLY A 273 46.55 51.39 51.92
C GLY A 273 46.03 50.56 50.75
N THR A 274 45.20 49.56 51.03
CA THR A 274 44.62 48.70 49.98
C THR A 274 43.39 49.36 49.36
N MET A 275 43.33 49.41 48.02
CA MET A 275 42.20 49.97 47.27
C MET A 275 41.64 48.95 46.27
N GLN A 276 40.36 49.06 45.97
CA GLN A 276 39.70 48.27 44.93
C GLN A 276 40.31 48.56 43.54
N PRO A 277 40.33 47.60 42.61
CA PRO A 277 40.83 47.78 41.25
C PRO A 277 40.11 48.93 40.52
N LEU A 278 40.86 49.68 39.72
CA LEU A 278 40.37 50.89 39.02
C LEU A 278 39.22 50.60 38.04
N ASN A 279 39.13 49.37 37.53
CA ASN A 279 38.09 48.90 36.62
C ASN A 279 36.84 48.35 37.33
N PHE A 280 36.82 48.26 38.67
CA PHE A 280 35.71 47.68 39.43
C PHE A 280 34.33 48.31 39.13
N PRO A 281 34.18 49.62 38.92
CA PRO A 281 32.89 50.21 38.52
C PRO A 281 32.31 49.64 37.23
N ASN A 282 33.14 49.09 36.33
CA ASN A 282 32.69 48.47 35.08
C ASN A 282 32.06 47.07 35.31
N PHE A 283 32.25 46.46 36.47
CA PHE A 283 31.67 45.15 36.79
C PHE A 283 30.20 45.27 37.20
N LEU A 284 29.80 46.37 37.84
CA LEU A 284 28.42 46.59 38.29
C LEU A 284 27.39 46.53 37.13
N PRO A 285 27.61 47.21 35.98
CA PRO A 285 26.74 47.06 34.82
C PRO A 285 26.72 45.63 34.26
N LEU A 286 27.83 44.92 34.31
CA LEU A 286 27.96 43.55 33.79
C LEU A 286 27.18 42.56 34.67
N THR A 287 27.34 42.65 35.99
CA THR A 287 26.55 41.92 36.98
C THR A 287 25.05 42.16 36.78
N SER A 288 24.64 43.42 36.57
CA SER A 288 23.23 43.74 36.29
C SER A 288 22.70 43.11 34.99
N ARG A 289 23.52 43.07 33.93
CA ARG A 289 23.16 42.41 32.67
C ARG A 289 23.04 40.89 32.83
N ILE A 290 23.93 40.26 33.59
CA ILE A 290 23.91 38.83 33.89
C ILE A 290 22.67 38.48 34.74
N GLN A 291 22.38 39.25 35.78
CA GLN A 291 21.17 39.07 36.60
C GLN A 291 19.88 39.28 35.77
N LYS A 292 19.89 40.24 34.84
CA LYS A 292 18.77 40.43 33.89
C LYS A 292 18.64 39.27 32.89
N PHE A 293 19.73 38.61 32.54
CA PHE A 293 19.70 37.41 31.72
C PHE A 293 19.13 36.23 32.51
N LEU A 294 19.62 35.99 33.73
CA LEU A 294 19.13 34.95 34.64
C LEU A 294 17.66 35.16 35.05
N SER A 295 17.18 36.40 35.13
CA SER A 295 15.77 36.70 35.43
C SER A 295 14.83 36.51 34.24
N LYS A 296 15.37 36.45 33.01
CA LYS A 296 14.62 35.97 31.86
C LYS A 296 14.62 34.45 31.95
N THR A 297 13.62 33.89 32.63
CA THR A 297 13.21 32.52 32.35
C THR A 297 12.88 32.44 30.86
N SER A 298 13.83 32.01 30.03
CA SER A 298 13.49 31.24 28.85
C SER A 298 12.62 30.10 29.36
N TYR A 299 11.31 30.24 29.26
CA TYR A 299 10.41 29.48 28.41
C TYR A 299 9.04 30.18 28.53
N THR A 300 8.40 30.39 27.38
CA THR A 300 7.10 31.03 27.20
C THR A 300 6.07 30.48 28.19
N LYS A 301 5.17 31.35 28.66
CA LYS A 301 3.93 30.96 29.36
C LYS A 301 3.14 29.94 28.54
#